data_AF-A0A1Y3NBA5-F1
#
_entry.id   AF-A0A1Y3NBA5-F1
#
_cell.length_a   1.000
_cell.length_b   1.000
_cell.length_c   1.000
_cell.angle_alpha   90.00
_cell.angle_beta   90.00
_cell.angle_gamma   90.00
#
_symmetry.space_group_name_H-M   'P 1'
#
loop_
_entity.id
_entity.type
_entity.pdbx_description
1 polymer ?
#
loop_
_entity_poly.entity_id
_entity_poly.type
_entity_poly.pdbx_seq_one_letter_code
_entity_poly.pdbx_strand_id
1 'polypeptide(L)'
;MPPIKKSNKIDYEPRKFLYKGRVWQVINSSQAKDRFLFLFNDILIITKPIISPEDNTIKYQTKSILECKRLKSTLREERMSLYEYSRYFSHPAIIQAIHRFSTNHIKALREIIEQNLLPCTPDSISYFLHCAPNLSKRQIGCFLGLLEHTDILESYLTDFPFRLLSIDDSFRLLLQSLTLPQDALALDHLLEVFSKKWYEENKKRININLATILRIVYSILELNTSIHEQPHHSESKNDTHIITLNKFISHFTNADGTCSAPPEFLTHIYKNIEKEQLETSIDIREERKMFTLSYYNHKNSSVKHIGNKNAQQLTTLFPSRLSQRETSDYITISIPEPDPNIQIQIFGQDLRIEPSVLHFNNSNKAQFKVKASKSQGRKLVMFFKLGTNAPKYYSLEPKCIVIEPAFLRYSF
;
A
#
# COMPACT_ATOMS: atom_id res chain seq x y z
N MET A 1 4.02 -9.05 77.77
CA MET A 1 4.95 -9.07 76.61
C MET A 1 4.10 -9.31 75.35
N PRO A 2 4.20 -8.50 74.30
CA PRO A 2 3.48 -8.77 73.06
C PRO A 2 4.12 -9.96 72.32
N PRO A 3 3.36 -10.69 71.48
CA PRO A 3 3.86 -11.90 70.82
C PRO A 3 4.87 -11.53 69.72
N ILE A 4 5.99 -12.26 69.71
CA ILE A 4 7.03 -12.18 68.69
C ILE A 4 6.42 -12.60 67.36
N LYS A 5 6.33 -11.65 66.40
CA LYS A 5 5.97 -11.95 65.00
C LYS A 5 7.01 -12.92 64.43
N LYS A 6 6.58 -14.13 64.05
CA LYS A 6 7.38 -15.05 63.24
C LYS A 6 7.82 -14.32 61.97
N SER A 7 9.12 -14.26 61.74
CA SER A 7 9.70 -13.73 60.50
C SER A 7 9.24 -14.60 59.33
N ASN A 8 8.52 -14.02 58.38
CA ASN A 8 8.24 -14.67 57.09
C ASN A 8 9.57 -14.94 56.40
N LYS A 9 9.98 -16.21 56.32
CA LYS A 9 11.03 -16.64 55.40
C LYS A 9 10.50 -16.37 53.99
N ILE A 10 11.12 -15.42 53.30
CA ILE A 10 10.90 -15.21 51.88
C ILE A 10 11.57 -16.40 51.19
N ASP A 11 10.78 -17.32 50.64
CA ASP A 11 11.30 -18.37 49.76
C ASP A 11 11.87 -17.71 48.50
N TYR A 12 13.19 -17.51 48.49
CA TYR A 12 13.91 -17.15 47.29
C TYR A 12 14.11 -18.43 46.47
N GLU A 13 13.40 -18.54 45.35
CA GLU A 13 13.82 -19.51 44.34
C GLU A 13 15.27 -19.19 43.93
N PRO A 14 16.17 -20.20 43.90
CA PRO A 14 17.53 -19.98 43.47
C PRO A 14 17.57 -19.54 42.01
N ARG A 15 18.50 -18.63 41.68
CA ARG A 15 18.71 -18.16 40.31
C ARG A 15 19.09 -19.33 39.41
N LYS A 16 18.28 -19.61 38.39
CA LYS A 16 18.50 -20.66 37.40
C LYS A 16 18.79 -20.02 36.04
N PHE A 17 19.89 -20.44 35.42
CA PHE A 17 20.20 -20.06 34.04
C PHE A 17 19.24 -20.77 33.08
N LEU A 18 18.63 -20.02 32.18
CA LEU A 18 17.61 -20.52 31.26
C LEU A 18 18.10 -20.54 29.82
N TYR A 19 18.73 -19.46 29.35
CA TYR A 19 19.08 -19.34 27.93
C TYR A 19 20.23 -18.37 27.68
N LYS A 20 21.03 -18.66 26.64
CA LYS A 20 22.02 -17.74 26.07
C LYS A 20 21.77 -17.59 24.58
N GLY A 21 21.65 -16.35 24.12
CA GLY A 21 21.43 -16.06 22.71
C GLY A 21 22.20 -14.82 22.27
N ARG A 22 22.63 -14.82 21.01
CA ARG A 22 23.18 -13.64 20.34
C ARG A 22 22.04 -12.74 19.89
N VAL A 23 22.16 -11.43 20.08
CA VAL A 23 21.15 -10.45 19.66
C VAL A 23 21.80 -9.18 19.14
N TRP A 24 21.08 -8.46 18.29
CA TRP A 24 21.43 -7.12 17.85
C TRP A 24 20.75 -6.09 18.73
N GLN A 25 21.51 -5.41 19.58
CA GLN A 25 20.98 -4.27 20.33
C GLN A 25 20.92 -3.06 19.40
N VAL A 26 19.72 -2.70 18.99
CA VAL A 26 19.45 -1.48 18.23
C VAL A 26 19.78 -0.27 19.10
N ILE A 27 20.80 0.50 18.72
CA ILE A 27 21.18 1.74 19.41
C ILE A 27 20.42 2.92 18.82
N ASN A 28 20.26 2.93 17.50
CA ASN A 28 19.47 3.89 16.74
C ASN A 28 19.04 3.27 15.40
N SER A 29 18.35 4.04 14.56
CA SER A 29 17.84 3.59 13.25
C SER A 29 18.91 3.10 12.26
N SER A 30 20.19 3.44 12.48
CA SER A 30 21.31 3.13 11.59
C SER A 30 22.36 2.21 12.18
N GLN A 31 22.33 1.97 13.50
CA GLN A 31 23.38 1.26 14.20
C GLN A 31 22.79 0.26 15.19
N ALA A 32 23.17 -1.00 15.02
CA ALA A 32 23.04 -2.02 16.05
C ALA A 32 24.41 -2.45 16.53
N LYS A 33 24.47 -2.92 17.78
CA LYS A 33 25.67 -3.51 18.36
C LYS A 33 25.41 -4.97 18.68
N ASP A 34 26.40 -5.81 18.38
CA ASP A 34 26.37 -7.22 18.72
C ASP A 34 26.39 -7.39 20.24
N ARG A 35 25.46 -8.22 20.75
CA ARG A 35 25.28 -8.52 22.16
C ARG A 35 24.96 -9.98 22.38
N PHE A 36 25.17 -10.43 23.60
CA PHE A 36 24.66 -11.70 24.08
C PHE A 36 23.72 -11.47 25.25
N LEU A 37 22.55 -12.09 25.18
CA LEU A 37 21.61 -12.21 26.27
C LEU A 37 21.94 -13.46 27.08
N PHE A 38 21.97 -13.32 28.39
CA PHE A 38 21.98 -14.44 29.34
C PHE A 38 20.74 -14.30 30.20
N LEU A 39 19.74 -15.14 29.92
CA LEU A 39 18.46 -15.16 30.60
C LEU A 39 18.54 -16.11 31.80
N PHE A 40 18.09 -15.62 32.94
CA PHE A 40 17.83 -16.36 34.15
C PHE A 40 16.34 -16.24 34.51
N ASN A 41 15.87 -17.06 35.46
CA ASN A 41 14.48 -17.02 35.93
C ASN A 41 14.07 -15.66 36.54
N ASP A 42 15.02 -14.91 37.10
CA ASP A 42 14.77 -13.62 37.78
C ASP A 42 15.33 -12.41 37.01
N ILE A 43 16.40 -12.58 36.23
CA ILE A 43 17.11 -11.50 35.53
C ILE A 43 17.48 -11.83 34.09
N LEU A 44 17.63 -10.79 33.27
CA LEU A 44 18.21 -10.84 31.93
C LEU A 44 19.49 -9.99 31.91
N ILE A 45 20.62 -10.60 31.56
CA ILE A 45 21.91 -9.91 31.45
C ILE A 45 22.23 -9.68 29.97
N ILE A 46 22.52 -8.44 29.60
CA ILE A 46 22.98 -8.05 28.26
C ILE A 46 24.50 -7.87 28.32
N THR A 47 25.24 -8.52 27.42
CA THR A 47 26.71 -8.49 27.41
C THR A 47 27.26 -8.15 26.02
N LYS A 48 28.47 -7.60 25.96
CA LYS A 48 29.26 -7.43 24.73
C LYS A 48 30.29 -8.55 24.64
N PRO A 49 30.37 -9.31 23.53
CA PRO A 49 31.45 -10.27 23.34
C PRO A 49 32.78 -9.56 23.12
N ILE A 50 33.84 -10.08 23.73
CA ILE A 50 35.23 -9.64 23.61
C ILE A 50 36.05 -10.89 23.31
N ILE A 51 36.73 -10.90 22.17
CA ILE A 51 37.66 -11.98 21.83
C ILE A 51 38.95 -11.72 22.63
N SER A 52 39.33 -12.67 23.49
CA SER A 52 40.58 -12.60 24.24
C SER A 52 41.74 -12.77 23.28
N PRO A 53 42.66 -11.80 23.16
CA PRO A 53 43.76 -11.87 22.18
C PRO A 53 44.76 -12.99 22.48
N GLU A 54 44.80 -13.48 23.72
CA GLU A 54 45.73 -14.53 24.17
C GLU A 54 45.30 -15.94 23.75
N ASP A 55 44.00 -16.27 23.80
CA ASP A 55 43.49 -17.65 23.63
C ASP A 55 42.38 -17.79 22.58
N ASN A 56 42.03 -16.72 21.85
CA ASN A 56 40.85 -16.67 20.97
C ASN A 56 39.50 -17.04 21.63
N THR A 57 39.44 -17.07 22.97
CA THR A 57 38.22 -17.36 23.72
C THR A 57 37.30 -16.14 23.79
N ILE A 58 35.98 -16.35 23.73
CA ILE A 58 35.00 -15.27 23.82
C ILE A 58 34.69 -15.00 25.30
N LYS A 59 35.13 -13.84 25.80
CA LYS A 59 34.74 -13.29 27.10
C LYS A 59 33.54 -12.35 26.94
N TYR A 60 32.71 -12.25 27.97
CA TYR A 60 31.50 -11.43 27.93
C TYR A 60 31.60 -10.29 28.92
N GLN A 61 31.57 -9.05 28.42
CA GLN A 61 31.52 -7.86 29.27
C GLN A 61 30.06 -7.47 29.52
N THR A 62 29.63 -7.49 30.78
CA THR A 62 28.28 -7.04 31.17
C THR A 62 28.05 -5.58 30.78
N LYS A 63 26.91 -5.34 30.13
CA LYS A 63 26.44 -4.01 29.72
C LYS A 63 25.17 -3.58 30.46
N SER A 64 24.29 -4.52 30.78
CA SER A 64 23.08 -4.24 31.54
C SER A 64 22.60 -5.50 32.25
N ILE A 65 21.92 -5.32 33.38
CA ILE A 65 21.22 -6.36 34.13
C ILE A 65 19.80 -5.85 34.36
N LEU A 66 18.80 -6.63 33.93
CA LEU A 66 17.39 -6.24 33.96
C LEU A 66 16.60 -7.27 34.77
N GLU A 67 15.71 -6.83 35.66
CA GLU A 67 14.79 -7.74 36.35
C GLU A 67 13.67 -8.19 35.41
N CYS A 68 13.48 -9.51 35.26
CA CYS A 68 12.48 -10.06 34.35
C CYS A 68 11.06 -9.57 34.65
N LYS A 69 10.73 -9.33 35.93
CA LYS A 69 9.41 -8.81 36.36
C LYS A 69 9.10 -7.40 35.85
N ARG A 70 10.12 -6.63 35.44
CA ARG A 70 9.96 -5.27 34.88
C ARG A 70 10.06 -5.25 33.36
N LEU A 71 10.37 -6.38 32.74
CA LEU A 71 10.43 -6.47 31.29
C LEU A 71 9.00 -6.54 30.74
N LYS A 72 8.68 -5.59 29.87
CA LYS A 72 7.54 -5.70 28.98
C LYS A 72 8.05 -6.17 27.63
N SER A 73 7.66 -7.36 27.20
CA SER A 73 7.92 -7.81 25.84
C SER A 73 6.88 -7.21 24.92
N THR A 74 7.27 -6.19 24.16
CA THR A 74 6.62 -5.89 22.89
C THR A 74 7.33 -6.72 21.83
N LEU A 75 6.71 -7.83 21.44
CA LEU A 75 6.95 -8.38 20.12
C LEU A 75 6.49 -7.30 19.15
N ARG A 76 7.43 -6.53 18.57
CA ARG A 76 7.12 -5.89 17.29
C ARG A 76 6.84 -7.06 16.38
N GLU A 77 5.59 -7.22 15.95
CA GLU A 77 5.22 -8.21 14.94
C GLU A 77 6.29 -8.17 13.85
N GLU A 78 7.12 -9.21 13.80
CA GLU A 78 8.21 -9.29 12.85
C GLU A 78 7.55 -9.28 11.48
N ARG A 79 7.78 -8.18 10.76
CA ARG A 79 7.16 -7.95 9.46
C ARG A 79 7.58 -9.07 8.53
N MET A 80 6.61 -9.61 7.83
CA MET A 80 6.71 -10.78 6.97
C MET A 80 7.81 -10.66 5.91
N SER A 81 8.67 -11.67 5.79
CA SER A 81 9.70 -11.76 4.73
C SER A 81 9.08 -12.03 3.37
N LEU A 82 9.85 -11.93 2.27
CA LEU A 82 9.62 -12.79 1.09
C LEU A 82 9.64 -14.22 1.62
N TYR A 83 9.31 -15.31 0.96
CA TYR A 83 9.20 -16.60 1.68
C TYR A 83 8.02 -16.65 2.68
N GLU A 84 8.01 -15.89 3.78
CA GLU A 84 6.84 -15.80 4.68
C GLU A 84 5.65 -15.18 3.96
N TYR A 85 5.84 -14.15 3.14
CA TYR A 85 4.80 -13.53 2.31
C TYR A 85 4.23 -14.52 1.30
N SER A 86 5.10 -15.23 0.59
CA SER A 86 4.68 -16.26 -0.36
C SER A 86 3.96 -17.42 0.34
N ARG A 87 4.43 -17.85 1.52
CA ARG A 87 3.75 -18.87 2.33
C ARG A 87 2.42 -18.37 2.86
N TYR A 88 2.36 -17.13 3.32
CA TYR A 88 1.18 -16.51 3.91
C TYR A 88 0.03 -16.51 2.90
N PHE A 89 0.25 -15.97 1.70
CA PHE A 89 -0.77 -15.96 0.66
C PHE A 89 -0.98 -17.32 -0.02
N SER A 90 -0.09 -18.29 0.20
CA SER A 90 -0.29 -19.70 -0.19
C SER A 90 -1.01 -20.53 0.88
N HIS A 91 -1.27 -19.98 2.07
CA HIS A 91 -1.94 -20.71 3.14
C HIS A 91 -3.38 -21.04 2.72
N PRO A 92 -3.85 -22.30 2.84
CA PRO A 92 -5.16 -22.71 2.33
C PRO A 92 -6.33 -21.86 2.85
N ALA A 93 -6.31 -21.50 4.13
CA ALA A 93 -7.34 -20.64 4.72
C ALA A 93 -7.29 -19.20 4.18
N ILE A 94 -6.09 -18.66 3.89
CA ILE A 94 -5.94 -17.33 3.29
C ILE A 94 -6.46 -17.34 1.86
N ILE A 95 -6.12 -18.37 1.07
CA ILE A 95 -6.64 -18.55 -0.30
C ILE A 95 -8.17 -18.61 -0.28
N GLN A 96 -8.74 -19.38 0.65
CA GLN A 96 -10.18 -19.50 0.80
C GLN A 96 -10.83 -18.17 1.21
N ALA A 97 -10.20 -17.42 2.12
CA ALA A 97 -10.68 -16.10 2.52
C ALA A 97 -10.65 -15.10 1.36
N ILE A 98 -9.57 -15.06 0.57
CA ILE A 98 -9.50 -14.24 -0.66
C ILE A 98 -10.65 -14.57 -1.61
N HIS A 99 -10.94 -15.86 -1.80
CA HIS A 99 -12.05 -16.27 -2.65
C HIS A 99 -13.40 -15.80 -2.08
N ARG A 100 -13.64 -16.01 -0.78
CA ARG A 100 -14.87 -15.62 -0.08
C ARG A 100 -15.03 -14.11 0.07
N PHE A 101 -13.93 -13.35 0.01
CA PHE A 101 -13.96 -11.90 0.14
C PHE A 101 -14.85 -11.27 -0.95
N SER A 102 -14.84 -11.83 -2.16
CA SER A 102 -15.70 -11.39 -3.27
C SER A 102 -17.21 -11.48 -2.98
N THR A 103 -17.63 -12.39 -2.10
CA THR A 103 -19.04 -12.60 -1.74
C THR A 103 -19.41 -12.00 -0.39
N ASN A 104 -18.52 -12.07 0.60
CA ASN A 104 -18.72 -11.49 1.93
C ASN A 104 -17.37 -11.13 2.56
N HIS A 105 -16.93 -9.88 2.33
CA HIS A 105 -15.65 -9.37 2.81
C HIS A 105 -15.52 -9.41 4.35
N ILE A 106 -16.59 -9.08 5.09
CA ILE A 106 -16.55 -9.03 6.56
C ILE A 106 -16.31 -10.43 7.12
N LYS A 107 -17.10 -11.42 6.67
CA LYS A 107 -16.97 -12.79 7.13
C LYS A 107 -15.62 -13.39 6.75
N ALA A 108 -15.15 -13.14 5.53
CA ALA A 108 -13.87 -13.64 5.06
C ALA A 108 -12.69 -13.15 5.92
N LEU A 109 -12.65 -11.85 6.24
CA LEU A 109 -11.60 -11.31 7.12
C LEU A 109 -11.75 -11.79 8.56
N ARG A 110 -12.98 -11.85 9.08
CA ARG A 110 -13.24 -12.36 10.45
C ARG A 110 -12.71 -13.78 10.63
N GLU A 111 -12.96 -14.68 9.68
CA GLU A 111 -12.51 -16.08 9.75
C GLU A 111 -10.99 -16.21 9.88
N ILE A 112 -10.21 -15.41 9.14
CA ILE A 112 -8.74 -15.46 9.21
C ILE A 112 -8.17 -14.70 10.41
N ILE A 113 -8.90 -13.73 10.96
CA ILE A 113 -8.56 -13.07 12.22
C ILE A 113 -8.78 -14.02 13.40
N GLU A 114 -9.93 -14.71 13.46
CA GLU A 114 -10.24 -15.70 14.51
C GLU A 114 -9.26 -16.88 14.51
N GLN A 115 -8.72 -17.24 13.34
CA GLN A 115 -7.68 -18.25 13.20
C GLN A 115 -6.27 -17.74 13.55
N ASN A 116 -6.12 -16.48 13.97
CA ASN A 116 -4.84 -15.81 14.22
C ASN A 116 -3.89 -15.78 13.01
N LEU A 117 -4.46 -15.81 11.80
CA LEU A 117 -3.68 -15.69 10.56
C LEU A 117 -3.50 -14.22 10.16
N LEU A 118 -4.45 -13.35 10.49
CA LEU A 118 -4.38 -11.92 10.25
C LEU A 118 -4.55 -11.16 11.58
N PRO A 119 -3.59 -10.31 12.01
CA PRO A 119 -3.80 -9.45 13.16
C PRO A 119 -4.97 -8.48 12.92
N CYS A 120 -5.82 -8.31 13.94
CA CYS A 120 -6.94 -7.37 13.90
C CYS A 120 -6.46 -5.94 14.17
N THR A 121 -5.59 -5.42 13.30
CA THR A 121 -5.08 -4.04 13.37
C THR A 121 -5.29 -3.33 12.03
N PRO A 122 -5.52 -2.01 12.03
CA PRO A 122 -5.71 -1.24 10.79
C PRO A 122 -4.60 -1.45 9.77
N ASP A 123 -3.34 -1.45 10.23
CA ASP A 123 -2.18 -1.65 9.39
C ASP A 123 -2.14 -3.03 8.74
N SER A 124 -2.44 -4.09 9.50
CA SER A 124 -2.45 -5.47 8.98
C SER A 124 -3.60 -5.71 8.01
N ILE A 125 -4.78 -5.17 8.30
CA ILE A 125 -5.93 -5.28 7.39
C ILE A 125 -5.67 -4.48 6.12
N SER A 126 -5.21 -3.23 6.23
CA SER A 126 -4.77 -2.41 5.09
C SER A 126 -3.73 -3.14 4.23
N TYR A 127 -2.76 -3.81 4.86
CA TYR A 127 -1.78 -4.64 4.14
C TYR A 127 -2.45 -5.71 3.29
N PHE A 128 -3.38 -6.44 3.90
CA PHE A 128 -4.09 -7.51 3.23
C PHE A 128 -4.88 -6.95 2.03
N LEU A 129 -5.57 -5.83 2.20
CA LEU A 129 -6.34 -5.19 1.13
C LEU A 129 -5.45 -4.71 -0.04
N HIS A 130 -4.22 -4.26 0.23
CA HIS A 130 -3.28 -3.83 -0.79
C HIS A 130 -2.61 -4.97 -1.54
N CYS A 131 -2.18 -6.01 -0.81
CA CYS A 131 -1.22 -6.97 -1.34
C CYS A 131 -1.83 -8.37 -1.58
N ALA A 132 -3.05 -8.66 -1.08
CA ALA A 132 -3.71 -9.93 -1.34
C ALA A 132 -4.05 -10.08 -2.84
N PRO A 133 -3.62 -11.17 -3.49
CA PRO A 133 -3.80 -11.33 -4.92
C PRO A 133 -5.27 -11.56 -5.29
N ASN A 134 -5.73 -10.97 -6.39
CA ASN A 134 -7.07 -11.13 -6.96
C ASN A 134 -8.23 -10.78 -6.00
N LEU A 135 -7.99 -9.90 -5.02
CA LEU A 135 -9.05 -9.39 -4.15
C LEU A 135 -10.03 -8.53 -4.97
N SER A 136 -11.33 -8.58 -4.63
CA SER A 136 -12.34 -7.80 -5.33
C SER A 136 -12.27 -6.34 -4.92
N LYS A 137 -11.93 -5.46 -5.86
CA LYS A 137 -11.81 -4.00 -5.70
C LYS A 137 -13.14 -3.35 -5.37
N ARG A 138 -14.24 -3.90 -5.90
CA ARG A 138 -15.61 -3.54 -5.46
C ARG A 138 -15.78 -3.79 -3.97
N GLN A 139 -15.43 -4.98 -3.51
CA GLN A 139 -15.58 -5.32 -2.09
C GLN A 139 -14.58 -4.57 -1.19
N ILE A 140 -13.39 -4.20 -1.70
CA ILE A 140 -12.46 -3.31 -1.00
C ILE A 140 -13.13 -1.94 -0.78
N GLY A 141 -13.71 -1.35 -1.82
CA GLY A 141 -14.44 -0.09 -1.72
C GLY A 141 -15.59 -0.16 -0.73
N CYS A 142 -16.46 -1.18 -0.85
CA CYS A 142 -17.56 -1.39 0.10
C CYS A 142 -17.07 -1.56 1.54
N PHE A 143 -16.00 -2.32 1.76
CA PHE A 143 -15.46 -2.55 3.10
C PHE A 143 -14.86 -1.28 3.71
N LEU A 144 -14.09 -0.51 2.93
CA LEU A 144 -13.45 0.72 3.39
C LEU A 144 -14.42 1.89 3.53
N GLY A 145 -15.54 1.87 2.80
CA GLY A 145 -16.59 2.89 2.90
C GLY A 145 -17.41 2.83 4.19
N LEU A 146 -17.33 1.73 4.95
CA LEU A 146 -18.03 1.59 6.23
C LEU A 146 -17.49 2.58 7.28
N LEU A 147 -18.40 3.26 7.98
CA LEU A 147 -18.06 4.24 9.03
C LEU A 147 -17.26 3.61 10.17
N GLU A 148 -17.50 2.33 10.47
CA GLU A 148 -16.78 1.60 11.52
C GLU A 148 -15.33 1.29 11.14
N HIS A 149 -14.94 1.47 9.88
CA HIS A 149 -13.61 1.15 9.36
C HIS A 149 -12.78 2.38 8.99
N THR A 150 -13.11 3.56 9.53
CA THR A 150 -12.38 4.81 9.28
C THR A 150 -10.88 4.69 9.56
N ASP A 151 -10.48 4.03 10.64
CA ASP A 151 -9.07 3.82 11.00
C ASP A 151 -8.33 2.92 9.99
N ILE A 152 -9.00 1.89 9.48
CA ILE A 152 -8.50 1.03 8.40
C ILE A 152 -8.35 1.84 7.10
N LEU A 153 -9.32 2.68 6.76
CA LEU A 153 -9.24 3.55 5.57
C LEU A 153 -8.12 4.60 5.70
N GLU A 154 -7.97 5.23 6.86
CA GLU A 154 -6.85 6.15 7.12
C GLU A 154 -5.49 5.43 7.00
N SER A 155 -5.37 4.20 7.50
CA SER A 155 -4.17 3.37 7.34
C SER A 155 -3.94 2.99 5.86
N TYR A 156 -4.99 2.59 5.14
CA TYR A 156 -4.96 2.26 3.71
C TYR A 156 -4.46 3.42 2.85
N LEU A 157 -4.99 4.62 3.08
CA LEU A 157 -4.60 5.82 2.36
C LEU A 157 -3.20 6.33 2.75
N THR A 158 -2.68 5.92 3.91
CA THR A 158 -1.33 6.31 4.35
C THR A 158 -0.22 5.67 3.53
N ASP A 159 -0.49 4.61 2.76
CA ASP A 159 0.51 4.01 1.87
C ASP A 159 0.63 4.72 0.51
N PHE A 160 -0.25 5.69 0.21
CA PHE A 160 -0.25 6.39 -1.07
C PHE A 160 0.72 7.59 -1.07
N PRO A 161 1.36 7.92 -2.21
CA PRO A 161 2.29 9.03 -2.33
C PRO A 161 1.61 10.38 -2.66
N PHE A 162 0.64 10.85 -1.87
CA PHE A 162 -0.13 12.07 -2.21
C PHE A 162 0.67 13.38 -2.12
N ARG A 163 1.71 13.42 -1.29
CA ARG A 163 2.53 14.63 -1.06
C ARG A 163 3.16 15.27 -2.30
N LEU A 164 3.20 14.63 -3.47
CA LEU A 164 3.80 15.18 -4.69
C LEU A 164 2.86 15.17 -5.91
N LEU A 165 1.60 14.82 -5.70
CA LEU A 165 0.62 14.64 -6.78
C LEU A 165 -0.49 15.67 -6.68
N SER A 166 -1.01 16.06 -7.84
CA SER A 166 -2.26 16.82 -7.88
C SER A 166 -3.39 15.97 -7.28
N ILE A 167 -4.50 16.62 -6.93
CA ILE A 167 -5.63 15.91 -6.31
C ILE A 167 -6.28 14.93 -7.28
N ASP A 168 -6.37 15.27 -8.57
CA ASP A 168 -6.88 14.41 -9.63
C ASP A 168 -5.96 13.19 -9.85
N ASP A 169 -4.63 13.37 -9.91
CA ASP A 169 -3.69 12.25 -10.01
C ASP A 169 -3.76 11.34 -8.77
N SER A 170 -3.83 11.95 -7.58
CA SER A 170 -4.00 11.22 -6.31
C SER A 170 -5.30 10.42 -6.28
N PHE A 171 -6.36 10.99 -6.82
CA PHE A 171 -7.65 10.33 -6.91
C PHE A 171 -7.62 9.18 -7.92
N ARG A 172 -6.97 9.35 -9.08
CA ARG A 172 -6.69 8.24 -10.01
C ARG A 172 -5.94 7.11 -9.32
N LEU A 173 -4.93 7.41 -8.48
CA LEU A 173 -4.23 6.36 -7.73
C LEU A 173 -5.19 5.54 -6.87
N LEU A 174 -6.11 6.20 -6.17
CA LEU A 174 -7.12 5.55 -5.33
C LEU A 174 -8.08 4.70 -6.17
N LEU A 175 -8.59 5.24 -7.28
CA LEU A 175 -9.52 4.52 -8.18
C LEU A 175 -8.87 3.32 -8.87
N GLN A 176 -7.54 3.26 -8.93
CA GLN A 176 -6.81 2.08 -9.38
C GLN A 176 -6.67 0.99 -8.33
N SER A 177 -6.87 1.30 -7.05
CA SER A 177 -6.75 0.33 -5.96
C SER A 177 -8.10 -0.23 -5.50
N LEU A 178 -9.19 0.52 -5.69
CA LEU A 178 -10.55 0.13 -5.32
C LEU A 178 -11.59 0.64 -6.32
N THR A 179 -12.82 0.11 -6.24
CA THR A 179 -13.98 0.67 -6.94
C THR A 179 -14.80 1.48 -5.95
N LEU A 180 -15.31 2.65 -6.35
CA LEU A 180 -16.12 3.48 -5.48
C LEU A 180 -17.41 2.75 -5.04
N PRO A 181 -17.82 2.88 -3.76
CA PRO A 181 -19.10 2.37 -3.29
C PRO A 181 -20.27 2.94 -4.08
N GLN A 182 -21.29 2.11 -4.34
CA GLN A 182 -22.56 2.56 -4.92
C GLN A 182 -23.52 3.14 -3.87
N ASP A 183 -23.32 2.77 -2.60
CA ASP A 183 -24.06 3.35 -1.49
C ASP A 183 -23.56 4.78 -1.23
N ALA A 184 -24.49 5.73 -1.18
CA ALA A 184 -24.17 7.15 -1.09
C ALA A 184 -23.44 7.51 0.21
N LEU A 185 -23.85 6.94 1.35
CA LEU A 185 -23.22 7.23 2.63
C LEU A 185 -21.79 6.68 2.68
N ALA A 186 -21.58 5.47 2.16
CA ALA A 186 -20.27 4.87 2.06
C ALA A 186 -19.35 5.63 1.08
N LEU A 187 -19.90 6.11 -0.03
CA LEU A 187 -19.18 6.96 -0.98
C LEU A 187 -18.75 8.28 -0.31
N ASP A 188 -19.69 8.98 0.33
CA ASP A 188 -19.44 10.26 0.98
C ASP A 188 -18.34 10.13 2.04
N HIS A 189 -18.45 9.13 2.92
CA HIS A 189 -17.44 8.84 3.92
C HIS A 189 -16.05 8.58 3.30
N LEU A 190 -15.98 7.77 2.24
CA LEU A 190 -14.71 7.48 1.57
C LEU A 190 -14.07 8.74 0.97
N LEU A 191 -14.87 9.59 0.30
CA LEU A 191 -14.39 10.84 -0.29
C LEU A 191 -13.97 11.87 0.77
N GLU A 192 -14.67 11.93 1.91
CA GLU A 192 -14.28 12.76 3.05
C GLU A 192 -12.91 12.38 3.61
N VAL A 193 -12.70 11.09 3.87
CA VAL A 193 -11.43 10.61 4.44
C VAL A 193 -10.29 10.76 3.43
N PHE A 194 -10.54 10.49 2.13
CA PHE A 194 -9.58 10.77 1.06
C PHE A 194 -9.20 12.26 1.01
N SER A 195 -10.19 13.15 1.00
CA SER A 195 -9.98 14.60 0.94
C SER A 195 -9.18 15.11 2.14
N LYS A 196 -9.54 14.64 3.35
CA LYS A 196 -8.81 14.93 4.59
C LYS A 196 -7.35 14.47 4.48
N LYS A 197 -7.11 13.24 4.02
CA LYS A 197 -5.76 12.69 3.89
C LYS A 197 -4.93 13.48 2.87
N TRP A 198 -5.46 13.75 1.68
CA TRP A 198 -4.76 14.52 0.65
C TRP A 198 -4.46 15.95 1.13
N TYR A 199 -5.43 16.59 1.79
CA TYR A 199 -5.26 17.92 2.39
C TYR A 199 -4.15 17.92 3.44
N GLU A 200 -4.14 16.98 4.38
CA GLU A 200 -3.11 16.90 5.43
C GLU A 200 -1.68 16.78 4.85
N GLU A 201 -1.52 16.06 3.73
CA GLU A 201 -0.22 15.92 3.07
C GLU A 201 0.21 17.15 2.26
N ASN A 202 -0.74 18.00 1.85
CA ASN A 202 -0.50 19.08 0.90
C ASN A 202 -0.81 20.50 1.43
N LYS A 203 -1.48 20.67 2.57
CA LYS A 203 -1.93 21.96 3.16
C LYS A 203 -0.83 22.98 3.41
N LYS A 204 0.43 22.56 3.47
CA LYS A 204 1.59 23.48 3.58
C LYS A 204 1.95 24.17 2.26
N ARG A 205 1.43 23.68 1.12
CA ARG A 205 1.73 24.17 -0.22
C ARG A 205 0.54 24.80 -0.92
N ILE A 206 -0.67 24.48 -0.48
CA ILE A 206 -1.92 25.00 -1.04
C ILE A 206 -2.58 25.94 -0.04
N ASN A 207 -3.18 27.02 -0.54
CA ASN A 207 -3.98 27.95 0.26
C ASN A 207 -5.48 27.71 0.02
N ILE A 208 -5.93 26.46 0.21
CA ILE A 208 -7.30 26.01 -0.02
C ILE A 208 -7.74 25.28 1.25
N ASN A 209 -8.95 25.54 1.78
CA ASN A 209 -9.43 24.85 2.98
C ASN A 209 -9.95 23.43 2.68
N LEU A 210 -10.07 22.59 3.71
CA LEU A 210 -10.52 21.20 3.56
C LEU A 210 -11.91 21.08 2.92
N ALA A 211 -12.85 21.96 3.28
CA ALA A 211 -14.21 21.95 2.72
C ALA A 211 -14.21 22.17 1.19
N THR A 212 -13.35 23.08 0.71
CA THR A 212 -13.17 23.33 -0.73
C THR A 212 -12.53 22.13 -1.41
N ILE A 213 -11.53 21.49 -0.77
CA ILE A 213 -10.90 20.27 -1.29
C ILE A 213 -11.93 19.15 -1.48
N LEU A 214 -12.78 18.91 -0.48
CA LEU A 214 -13.85 17.91 -0.60
C LEU A 214 -14.78 18.22 -1.77
N ARG A 215 -15.24 19.47 -1.88
CA ARG A 215 -16.09 19.89 -3.02
C ARG A 215 -15.38 19.72 -4.37
N ILE A 216 -14.08 19.99 -4.45
CA ILE A 216 -13.30 19.76 -5.67
C ILE A 216 -13.28 18.27 -6.04
N VAL A 217 -13.15 17.35 -5.07
CA VAL A 217 -13.20 15.90 -5.35
C VAL A 217 -14.56 15.49 -5.94
N TYR A 218 -15.68 15.98 -5.40
CA TYR A 218 -16.99 15.75 -6.02
C TYR A 218 -17.09 16.35 -7.41
N SER A 219 -16.65 17.60 -7.59
CA SER A 219 -16.68 18.25 -8.91
C SER A 219 -15.77 17.57 -9.93
N ILE A 220 -14.71 16.87 -9.51
CA ILE A 220 -13.89 16.02 -10.38
C ILE A 220 -14.69 14.82 -10.90
N LEU A 221 -15.50 14.17 -10.06
CA LEU A 221 -16.39 13.08 -10.47
C LEU A 221 -17.46 13.60 -11.45
N GLU A 222 -18.13 14.70 -11.11
CA GLU A 222 -19.14 15.32 -11.99
C GLU A 222 -18.54 15.75 -13.33
N LEU A 223 -17.34 16.34 -13.31
CA LEU A 223 -16.62 16.74 -14.51
C LEU A 223 -16.30 15.53 -15.39
N ASN A 224 -15.78 14.46 -14.80
CA ASN A 224 -15.47 13.22 -15.50
C ASN A 224 -16.71 12.64 -16.22
N THR A 225 -17.84 12.52 -15.51
CA THR A 225 -19.10 12.07 -16.10
C THR A 225 -19.57 12.99 -17.21
N SER A 226 -19.46 14.32 -17.03
CA SER A 226 -19.90 15.30 -18.04
C SER A 226 -19.08 15.25 -19.34
N ILE A 227 -17.79 14.92 -19.26
CA ILE A 227 -16.88 14.88 -20.40
C ILE A 227 -16.91 13.50 -21.08
N HIS A 228 -16.85 12.41 -20.30
CA HIS A 228 -16.56 11.07 -20.82
C HIS A 228 -17.73 10.08 -20.82
N GLU A 229 -18.74 10.26 -19.96
CA GLU A 229 -19.82 9.27 -19.76
C GLU A 229 -21.16 9.68 -20.40
N GLN A 230 -21.11 10.21 -21.62
CA GLN A 230 -22.31 10.59 -22.36
C GLN A 230 -23.23 9.39 -22.63
N PRO A 231 -24.56 9.51 -22.46
CA PRO A 231 -25.48 8.44 -22.83
C PRO A 231 -25.50 8.27 -24.36
N HIS A 232 -25.22 7.06 -24.83
CA HIS A 232 -25.20 6.66 -26.25
C HIS A 232 -26.55 6.81 -27.01
N HIS A 233 -27.61 7.36 -26.40
CA HIS A 233 -28.98 7.31 -26.94
C HIS A 233 -29.74 8.65 -26.97
N SER A 234 -29.14 9.80 -26.69
CA SER A 234 -29.85 11.08 -26.85
C SER A 234 -29.49 11.75 -28.18
N GLU A 235 -30.37 11.62 -29.18
CA GLU A 235 -30.34 12.37 -30.45
C GLU A 235 -30.49 13.90 -30.27
N SER A 236 -30.65 14.38 -29.04
CA SER A 236 -30.62 15.81 -28.69
C SER A 236 -29.21 16.21 -28.24
N LYS A 237 -28.36 16.59 -29.20
CA LYS A 237 -27.07 17.25 -28.95
C LYS A 237 -27.29 18.67 -28.43
N ASN A 238 -27.73 18.81 -27.19
CA ASN A 238 -27.68 20.10 -26.51
C ASN A 238 -26.37 20.15 -25.73
N ASP A 239 -25.47 21.08 -26.12
CA ASP A 239 -24.21 21.43 -25.45
C ASP A 239 -24.37 21.85 -23.97
N THR A 240 -25.60 21.82 -23.44
CA THR A 240 -25.98 22.29 -22.09
C THR A 240 -25.49 21.40 -20.95
N HIS A 241 -25.10 20.16 -21.22
CA HIS A 241 -24.65 19.21 -20.20
C HIS A 241 -23.12 19.15 -20.01
N ILE A 242 -22.33 19.71 -20.94
CA ILE A 242 -20.87 19.72 -20.82
C ILE A 242 -20.46 20.85 -19.86
N ILE A 243 -19.72 20.50 -18.82
CA ILE A 243 -19.15 21.50 -17.91
C ILE A 243 -17.94 22.12 -18.62
N THR A 244 -18.05 23.37 -19.05
CA THR A 244 -16.93 24.11 -19.65
C THR A 244 -15.93 24.57 -18.58
N LEU A 245 -14.68 24.85 -18.96
CA LEU A 245 -13.64 25.35 -18.06
C LEU A 245 -14.09 26.59 -17.26
N ASN A 246 -14.72 27.56 -17.92
CA ASN A 246 -15.22 28.77 -17.27
C ASN A 246 -16.30 28.47 -16.24
N LYS A 247 -17.22 27.55 -16.57
CA LYS A 247 -18.27 27.10 -15.65
C LYS A 247 -17.66 26.35 -14.44
N PHE A 248 -16.72 25.45 -14.68
CA PHE A 248 -15.98 24.73 -13.64
C PHE A 248 -15.28 25.70 -12.68
N ILE A 249 -14.55 26.69 -13.19
CA ILE A 249 -13.87 27.71 -12.37
C ILE A 249 -14.90 28.52 -11.56
N SER A 250 -16.01 28.93 -12.20
CA SER A 250 -17.02 29.77 -11.55
C SER A 250 -17.64 29.13 -10.29
N HIS A 251 -17.66 27.79 -10.20
CA HIS A 251 -18.16 27.06 -9.03
C HIS A 251 -17.31 27.26 -7.76
N PHE A 252 -16.11 27.82 -7.89
CA PHE A 252 -15.13 28.00 -6.82
C PHE A 252 -14.60 29.45 -6.73
N THR A 253 -15.31 30.41 -7.34
CA THR A 253 -14.96 31.84 -7.29
C THR A 253 -16.00 32.67 -6.52
N ASN A 254 -16.84 32.04 -5.68
CA ASN A 254 -17.90 32.73 -4.95
C ASN A 254 -17.36 33.88 -4.08
N ALA A 255 -18.10 34.98 -4.05
CA ALA A 255 -17.73 36.24 -3.39
C ALA A 255 -17.54 36.13 -1.87
N ASP A 256 -18.14 35.13 -1.22
CA ASP A 256 -18.12 34.97 0.24
C ASP A 256 -16.80 34.36 0.77
N GLY A 257 -15.88 33.92 -0.11
CA GLY A 257 -14.53 33.45 0.25
C GLY A 257 -14.45 32.11 1.00
N THR A 258 -15.59 31.51 1.36
CA THR A 258 -15.66 30.27 2.15
C THR A 258 -15.27 29.02 1.34
N CYS A 259 -15.43 29.07 0.03
CA CYS A 259 -15.16 27.95 -0.87
C CYS A 259 -14.44 28.41 -2.14
N SER A 260 -13.17 28.81 -2.00
CA SER A 260 -12.36 29.37 -3.09
C SER A 260 -11.08 28.60 -3.35
N ALA A 261 -10.74 28.45 -4.63
CA ALA A 261 -9.49 27.86 -5.10
C ALA A 261 -8.89 28.69 -6.25
N PRO A 262 -7.54 28.73 -6.39
CA PRO A 262 -6.89 29.48 -7.47
C PRO A 262 -7.32 29.00 -8.87
N PRO A 263 -7.62 29.91 -9.81
CA PRO A 263 -8.02 29.54 -11.18
C PRO A 263 -7.00 28.64 -11.89
N GLU A 264 -5.71 28.83 -11.65
CA GLU A 264 -4.64 28.01 -12.23
C GLU A 264 -4.71 26.56 -11.73
N PHE A 265 -5.01 26.36 -10.44
CA PHE A 265 -5.18 25.05 -9.83
C PHE A 265 -6.39 24.32 -10.44
N LEU A 266 -7.51 25.01 -10.59
CA LEU A 266 -8.73 24.45 -11.19
C LEU A 266 -8.55 24.17 -12.69
N THR A 267 -7.84 25.05 -13.41
CA THR A 267 -7.53 24.86 -14.83
C THR A 267 -6.65 23.63 -15.05
N HIS A 268 -5.70 23.38 -14.16
CA HIS A 268 -4.86 22.19 -14.22
C HIS A 268 -5.69 20.91 -14.08
N ILE A 269 -6.54 20.83 -13.05
CA ILE A 269 -7.45 19.70 -12.82
C ILE A 269 -8.35 19.47 -14.05
N TYR A 270 -8.99 20.54 -14.54
CA TYR A 270 -9.91 20.44 -15.68
C TYR A 270 -9.21 19.84 -16.90
N LYS A 271 -8.05 20.38 -17.27
CA LYS A 271 -7.28 19.92 -18.44
C LYS A 271 -6.81 18.48 -18.29
N ASN A 272 -6.44 18.05 -17.08
CA ASN A 272 -6.04 16.67 -16.84
C ASN A 272 -7.22 15.70 -16.96
N ILE A 273 -8.39 16.05 -16.41
CA ILE A 273 -9.61 15.24 -16.54
C ILE A 273 -10.10 15.21 -17.99
N GLU A 274 -10.07 16.33 -18.71
CA GLU A 274 -10.40 16.39 -20.14
C GLU A 274 -9.49 15.48 -20.97
N LYS A 275 -8.19 15.49 -20.67
CA LYS A 275 -7.19 14.69 -21.37
C LYS A 275 -7.31 13.19 -21.10
N GLU A 276 -7.67 12.79 -19.88
CA GLU A 276 -7.66 11.39 -19.45
C GLU A 276 -8.85 11.10 -18.55
N GLN A 277 -9.68 10.12 -18.92
CA GLN A 277 -10.83 9.71 -18.12
C GLN A 277 -10.39 9.09 -16.78
N LEU A 278 -11.17 9.31 -15.72
CA LEU A 278 -11.05 8.55 -14.49
C LEU A 278 -11.49 7.10 -14.75
N GLU A 279 -10.54 6.18 -14.75
CA GLU A 279 -10.83 4.76 -14.83
C GLU A 279 -10.91 4.18 -13.42
N THR A 280 -12.10 3.75 -13.01
CA THR A 280 -12.20 2.83 -11.87
C THR A 280 -11.67 1.49 -12.30
N SER A 281 -10.71 0.99 -11.55
CA SER A 281 -10.17 -0.33 -11.84
C SER A 281 -11.21 -1.42 -11.64
N ILE A 282 -11.21 -2.35 -12.58
CA ILE A 282 -12.10 -3.51 -12.61
C ILE A 282 -11.36 -4.69 -11.96
N ASP A 283 -12.09 -5.62 -11.36
CA ASP A 283 -11.50 -6.83 -10.80
C ASP A 283 -10.72 -7.58 -11.89
N ILE A 284 -9.51 -8.07 -11.60
CA ILE A 284 -8.70 -8.82 -12.60
C ILE A 284 -9.49 -10.02 -13.17
N ARG A 285 -10.35 -10.63 -12.35
CA ARG A 285 -11.27 -11.70 -12.80
C ARG A 285 -12.29 -11.21 -13.81
N GLU A 286 -12.81 -10.00 -13.63
CA GLU A 286 -13.76 -9.36 -14.53
C GLU A 286 -13.07 -8.82 -15.77
N GLU A 287 -11.88 -8.20 -15.66
CA GLU A 287 -11.03 -7.85 -16.80
C GLU A 287 -10.86 -9.10 -17.70
N ARG A 288 -10.48 -10.25 -17.12
CA ARG A 288 -10.33 -11.51 -17.87
C ARG A 288 -11.61 -11.95 -18.57
N LYS A 289 -12.78 -11.81 -17.92
CA LYS A 289 -14.08 -12.13 -18.53
C LYS A 289 -14.39 -11.19 -19.68
N MET A 290 -14.18 -9.89 -19.52
CA MET A 290 -14.42 -8.88 -20.57
C MET A 290 -13.55 -9.14 -21.80
N PHE A 291 -12.26 -9.43 -21.62
CA PHE A 291 -11.36 -9.82 -22.73
C PHE A 291 -11.80 -11.11 -23.41
N THR A 292 -12.29 -12.09 -22.64
CA THR A 292 -12.82 -13.34 -23.20
C THR A 292 -14.09 -13.06 -24.01
N LEU A 293 -14.99 -12.21 -23.52
CA LEU A 293 -16.25 -11.89 -24.18
C LEU A 293 -16.04 -11.07 -25.46
N SER A 294 -15.13 -10.08 -25.45
CA SER A 294 -14.74 -9.33 -26.65
C SER A 294 -14.11 -10.25 -27.71
N TYR A 295 -13.32 -11.25 -27.29
CA TYR A 295 -12.78 -12.28 -28.18
C TYR A 295 -13.89 -13.08 -28.90
N TYR A 296 -14.95 -13.49 -28.19
CA TYR A 296 -16.06 -14.22 -28.81
C TYR A 296 -16.88 -13.36 -29.77
N ASN A 297 -17.09 -12.08 -29.47
CA ASN A 297 -17.81 -11.16 -30.34
C ASN A 297 -17.04 -10.83 -31.63
N HIS A 298 -15.70 -10.83 -31.60
CA HIS A 298 -14.86 -10.52 -32.76
C HIS A 298 -14.61 -11.70 -33.74
N LYS A 299 -15.08 -12.92 -33.43
CA LYS A 299 -14.97 -14.08 -34.35
C LYS A 299 -15.75 -13.92 -35.68
N ASN A 300 -16.63 -12.92 -35.78
CA ASN A 300 -17.37 -12.60 -37.02
C ASN A 300 -16.66 -11.57 -37.92
N SER A 301 -15.47 -11.10 -37.54
CA SER A 301 -14.66 -10.16 -38.32
C SER A 301 -13.28 -10.75 -38.55
N SER A 302 -12.85 -10.79 -39.82
CA SER A 302 -11.58 -11.34 -40.29
C SER A 302 -10.36 -10.55 -39.80
N VAL A 303 -9.99 -10.71 -38.54
CA VAL A 303 -8.74 -10.18 -37.97
C VAL A 303 -7.96 -11.31 -37.30
N LYS A 304 -6.67 -11.42 -37.66
CA LYS A 304 -5.76 -12.49 -37.25
C LYS A 304 -5.62 -12.59 -35.73
N HIS A 305 -5.63 -13.85 -35.27
CA HIS A 305 -5.33 -14.38 -33.93
C HIS A 305 -4.60 -13.47 -32.93
N ILE A 306 -5.23 -13.24 -31.77
CA ILE A 306 -4.55 -12.92 -30.49
C ILE A 306 -5.03 -13.94 -29.46
N GLY A 307 -4.34 -15.07 -29.35
CA GLY A 307 -4.62 -16.07 -28.31
C GLY A 307 -3.91 -15.70 -27.01
N ASN A 308 -4.60 -15.81 -25.86
CA ASN A 308 -4.06 -15.90 -24.49
C ASN A 308 -2.75 -15.13 -24.15
N LYS A 309 -2.63 -13.88 -24.61
CA LYS A 309 -1.38 -13.09 -24.56
C LYS A 309 -1.63 -11.66 -24.05
N ASN A 310 -2.39 -11.39 -22.98
CA ASN A 310 -2.64 -9.98 -22.56
C ASN A 310 -2.14 -9.61 -21.15
N ALA A 311 -1.35 -10.47 -20.50
CA ALA A 311 -0.84 -10.18 -19.16
C ALA A 311 0.51 -9.47 -19.21
N GLN A 312 0.54 -8.23 -18.73
CA GLN A 312 1.75 -7.70 -18.12
C GLN A 312 2.16 -8.66 -17.00
N GLN A 313 3.42 -9.11 -17.02
CA GLN A 313 3.92 -10.02 -16.00
C GLN A 313 5.22 -9.48 -15.42
N LEU A 314 5.28 -9.47 -14.10
CA LEU A 314 6.55 -9.45 -13.39
C LEU A 314 7.25 -10.79 -13.65
N THR A 315 8.36 -10.72 -14.38
CA THR A 315 9.13 -11.92 -14.77
C THR A 315 10.29 -12.20 -13.82
N THR A 316 10.55 -11.28 -12.89
CA THR A 316 11.53 -11.41 -11.82
C THR A 316 10.84 -11.33 -10.48
N LEU A 317 11.41 -11.96 -9.46
CA LEU A 317 10.95 -11.82 -8.08
C LEU A 317 10.98 -10.35 -7.67
N PHE A 318 9.87 -9.87 -7.11
CA PHE A 318 9.81 -8.53 -6.55
C PHE A 318 10.39 -8.55 -5.13
N PRO A 319 11.28 -7.61 -4.74
CA PRO A 319 11.83 -7.58 -3.40
C PRO A 319 10.72 -7.24 -2.39
N SER A 320 10.50 -8.04 -1.35
CA SER A 320 9.59 -7.62 -0.25
C SER A 320 10.32 -6.95 0.90
N ARG A 321 11.65 -6.94 0.89
CA ARG A 321 12.47 -6.21 1.86
C ARG A 321 13.60 -5.48 1.17
N LEU A 322 13.91 -4.29 1.67
CA LEU A 322 15.13 -3.56 1.35
C LEU A 322 15.63 -2.88 2.63
N SER A 323 16.95 -2.84 2.82
CA SER A 323 17.53 -2.01 3.86
C SER A 323 17.47 -0.53 3.47
N GLN A 324 17.46 0.38 4.44
CA GLN A 324 17.55 1.82 4.17
C GLN A 324 18.70 2.13 3.20
N ARG A 325 18.41 2.92 2.16
CA ARG A 325 19.34 3.33 1.10
C ARG A 325 19.83 2.20 0.19
N GLU A 326 19.34 0.98 0.35
CA GLU A 326 19.59 -0.12 -0.56
C GLU A 326 18.86 0.07 -1.89
N THR A 327 19.47 -0.43 -2.95
CA THR A 327 18.86 -0.50 -4.28
C THR A 327 18.61 -1.97 -4.59
N SER A 328 17.42 -2.29 -5.07
CA SER A 328 17.08 -3.64 -5.52
C SER A 328 17.91 -4.07 -6.73
N ASP A 329 17.88 -5.37 -7.00
CA ASP A 329 18.19 -5.90 -8.33
C ASP A 329 17.22 -5.36 -9.40
N TYR A 330 17.54 -5.62 -10.66
CA TYR A 330 16.66 -5.26 -11.77
C TYR A 330 15.36 -6.05 -11.70
N ILE A 331 14.25 -5.32 -11.65
CA ILE A 331 12.91 -5.87 -11.73
C ILE A 331 12.45 -5.74 -13.18
N THR A 332 12.05 -6.86 -13.79
CA THR A 332 11.66 -6.90 -15.20
C THR A 332 10.16 -7.07 -15.35
N ILE A 333 9.55 -6.15 -16.08
CA ILE A 333 8.17 -6.28 -16.56
C ILE A 333 8.22 -6.70 -18.01
N SER A 334 7.47 -7.74 -18.35
CA SER A 334 7.27 -8.15 -19.74
C SER A 334 5.84 -7.93 -20.18
N ILE A 335 5.70 -7.46 -21.41
CA ILE A 335 4.48 -7.54 -22.19
C ILE A 335 4.65 -8.65 -23.26
N PRO A 336 3.56 -9.12 -23.87
CA PRO A 336 3.60 -10.17 -24.89
C PRO A 336 4.48 -9.84 -26.09
N GLU A 337 4.27 -8.66 -26.68
CA GLU A 337 4.94 -8.18 -27.89
C GLU A 337 5.30 -6.69 -27.71
N PRO A 338 6.37 -6.18 -28.33
CA PRO A 338 6.73 -4.76 -28.22
C PRO A 338 5.58 -3.87 -28.69
N ASP A 339 5.25 -2.84 -27.91
CA ASP A 339 4.16 -1.91 -28.20
C ASP A 339 4.57 -0.48 -27.79
N PRO A 340 4.76 0.45 -28.73
CA PRO A 340 5.15 1.82 -28.44
C PRO A 340 4.01 2.66 -27.82
N ASN A 341 2.76 2.17 -27.91
CA ASN A 341 1.57 2.89 -27.44
C ASN A 341 1.13 2.48 -26.04
N ILE A 342 1.95 1.68 -25.34
CA ILE A 342 1.80 1.38 -23.92
C ILE A 342 3.05 1.82 -23.16
N GLN A 343 2.81 2.44 -22.01
CA GLN A 343 3.81 2.73 -21.01
C GLN A 343 3.32 2.25 -19.65
N ILE A 344 4.26 1.97 -18.74
CA ILE A 344 3.93 1.64 -17.35
C ILE A 344 4.61 2.65 -16.45
N GLN A 345 3.83 3.51 -15.82
CA GLN A 345 4.32 4.40 -14.78
C GLN A 345 4.29 3.70 -13.43
N ILE A 346 5.37 3.84 -12.68
CA ILE A 346 5.56 3.15 -11.41
C ILE A 346 5.72 4.21 -10.32
N PHE A 347 4.85 4.11 -9.32
CA PHE A 347 4.92 4.98 -8.14
C PHE A 347 5.34 4.17 -6.93
N GLY A 348 6.17 4.76 -6.08
CA GLY A 348 6.51 4.19 -4.80
C GLY A 348 6.54 5.27 -3.72
N GLN A 349 5.78 5.07 -2.65
CA GLN A 349 5.78 6.02 -1.54
C GLN A 349 7.14 5.97 -0.83
N ASP A 350 7.80 7.12 -0.66
CA ASP A 350 9.16 7.21 -0.10
C ASP A 350 10.16 6.22 -0.74
N LEU A 351 9.97 5.88 -2.01
CA LEU A 351 10.85 5.03 -2.80
C LEU A 351 11.27 5.80 -4.05
N ARG A 352 12.52 5.61 -4.47
CA ARG A 352 13.00 6.15 -5.75
C ARG A 352 12.97 5.03 -6.79
N ILE A 353 12.16 5.21 -7.83
CA ILE A 353 11.99 4.25 -8.91
C ILE A 353 12.76 4.73 -10.13
N GLU A 354 13.63 3.89 -10.68
CA GLU A 354 14.48 4.26 -11.82
C GLU A 354 14.53 3.18 -12.90
N PRO A 355 14.06 3.47 -14.13
CA PRO A 355 13.21 4.63 -14.48
C PRO A 355 11.79 4.49 -13.89
N SER A 356 11.12 5.62 -13.62
CA SER A 356 9.74 5.63 -13.10
C SER A 356 8.67 5.44 -14.17
N VAL A 357 9.04 5.51 -15.45
CA VAL A 357 8.15 5.22 -16.59
C VAL A 357 8.87 4.23 -17.50
N LEU A 358 8.20 3.12 -17.79
CA LEU A 358 8.68 2.07 -18.68
C LEU A 358 8.05 2.21 -20.05
N HIS A 359 8.88 2.08 -21.08
CA HIS A 359 8.49 2.11 -22.49
C HIS A 359 8.79 0.76 -23.14
N PHE A 360 7.96 0.35 -24.10
CA PHE A 360 8.07 -0.96 -24.77
C PHE A 360 8.23 -0.84 -26.29
N ASN A 361 8.82 0.26 -26.77
CA ASN A 361 8.90 0.59 -28.20
C ASN A 361 9.66 -0.47 -29.02
N ASN A 362 10.81 -0.93 -28.51
CA ASN A 362 11.73 -1.80 -29.24
C ASN A 362 11.86 -3.21 -28.62
N SER A 363 11.32 -3.39 -27.41
CA SER A 363 11.44 -4.61 -26.63
C SER A 363 10.14 -4.84 -25.89
N ASN A 364 9.73 -6.10 -25.79
CA ASN A 364 8.60 -6.51 -24.97
C ASN A 364 8.96 -6.62 -23.47
N LYS A 365 10.20 -6.27 -23.10
CA LYS A 365 10.68 -6.24 -21.71
C LYS A 365 11.25 -4.87 -21.38
N ALA A 366 10.90 -4.37 -20.20
CA ALA A 366 11.45 -3.17 -19.61
C ALA A 366 11.85 -3.45 -18.16
N GLN A 367 12.88 -2.75 -17.68
CA GLN A 367 13.47 -2.98 -16.36
C GLN A 367 13.52 -1.71 -15.54
N PHE A 368 13.35 -1.85 -14.23
CA PHE A 368 13.56 -0.77 -13.26
C PHE A 368 14.24 -1.27 -12.01
N LYS A 369 14.72 -0.34 -11.20
CA LYS A 369 15.22 -0.56 -9.85
C LYS A 369 14.41 0.25 -8.85
N VAL A 370 14.29 -0.30 -7.64
CA VAL A 370 13.70 0.38 -6.50
C VAL A 370 14.81 0.71 -5.52
N LYS A 371 14.95 1.98 -5.18
CA LYS A 371 15.88 2.44 -4.14
C LYS A 371 15.11 2.87 -2.90
N ALA A 372 15.40 2.21 -1.80
CA ALA A 372 14.85 2.51 -0.49
C ALA A 372 15.30 3.90 -0.03
N SER A 373 14.37 4.70 0.52
CA SER A 373 14.73 5.96 1.18
C SER A 373 15.22 5.73 2.62
N LYS A 374 15.19 6.80 3.43
CA LYS A 374 15.42 6.72 4.88
C LYS A 374 14.15 6.31 5.65
N SER A 375 12.97 6.40 5.02
CA SER A 375 11.69 6.10 5.66
C SER A 375 11.55 4.59 5.84
N GLN A 376 11.58 4.13 7.09
CA GLN A 376 11.34 2.73 7.43
C GLN A 376 9.84 2.45 7.40
N GLY A 377 9.45 1.20 7.25
CA GLY A 377 8.03 0.89 7.11
C GLY A 377 7.73 0.03 5.90
N ARG A 378 6.48 -0.42 5.86
CA ARG A 378 5.88 -0.82 4.59
C ARG A 378 5.89 0.36 3.64
N LYS A 379 6.15 0.09 2.37
CA LYS A 379 6.05 1.00 1.24
C LYS A 379 5.34 0.29 0.10
N LEU A 380 4.34 0.95 -0.45
CA LEU A 380 3.56 0.45 -1.57
C LEU A 380 4.21 0.87 -2.88
N VAL A 381 4.24 -0.05 -3.84
CA VAL A 381 4.64 0.15 -5.22
C VAL A 381 3.46 -0.16 -6.11
N MET A 382 3.04 0.82 -6.89
CA MET A 382 1.86 0.78 -7.74
C MET A 382 2.26 0.89 -9.21
N PHE A 383 1.50 0.26 -10.10
CA PHE A 383 1.77 0.18 -11.53
C PHE A 383 0.59 0.73 -12.32
N PHE A 384 0.82 1.75 -13.13
CA PHE A 384 -0.19 2.46 -13.90
C PHE A 384 0.08 2.27 -15.37
N LYS A 385 -0.92 1.78 -16.10
CA LYS A 385 -0.85 1.66 -17.56
C LYS A 385 -1.17 3.02 -18.17
N LEU A 386 -0.34 3.47 -19.10
CA LEU A 386 -0.55 4.71 -19.84
C LEU A 386 -0.48 4.44 -21.34
N GLY A 387 -1.10 5.31 -22.13
CA GLY A 387 -1.06 5.27 -23.60
C GLY A 387 -2.33 4.66 -24.23
N THR A 388 -2.48 4.85 -25.53
CA THR A 388 -3.72 4.52 -26.27
C THR A 388 -4.03 3.02 -26.30
N ASN A 389 -3.01 2.17 -26.15
CA ASN A 389 -3.18 0.72 -26.06
C ASN A 389 -3.29 0.21 -24.62
N ALA A 390 -3.19 1.06 -23.58
CA ALA A 390 -3.26 0.64 -22.18
C ALA A 390 -4.49 -0.24 -21.83
N PRO A 391 -5.71 0.03 -22.35
CA PRO A 391 -6.88 -0.81 -22.09
C PRO A 391 -6.78 -2.23 -22.63
N LYS A 392 -5.83 -2.53 -23.53
CA LYS A 392 -5.63 -3.87 -24.12
C LYS A 392 -4.86 -4.83 -23.20
N TYR A 393 -4.29 -4.33 -22.11
CA TYR A 393 -3.44 -5.12 -21.21
C TYR A 393 -4.06 -5.24 -19.82
N TYR A 394 -3.83 -6.39 -19.16
CA TYR A 394 -4.19 -6.55 -17.76
C TYR A 394 -3.38 -5.63 -16.86
N SER A 395 -4.03 -5.14 -15.81
CA SER A 395 -3.40 -4.32 -14.78
C SER A 395 -2.45 -5.16 -13.92
N LEU A 396 -1.28 -4.61 -13.56
CA LEU A 396 -0.38 -5.24 -12.60
C LEU A 396 -0.86 -5.00 -11.18
N GLU A 397 -0.81 -6.04 -10.35
CA GLU A 397 -1.13 -5.89 -8.93
C GLU A 397 -0.09 -5.04 -8.20
N PRO A 398 -0.52 -4.20 -7.25
CA PRO A 398 0.38 -3.53 -6.33
C PRO A 398 1.35 -4.48 -5.63
N LYS A 399 2.51 -3.95 -5.26
CA LYS A 399 3.51 -4.69 -4.51
C LYS A 399 3.94 -3.93 -3.28
N CYS A 400 4.28 -4.66 -2.23
CA CYS A 400 4.57 -4.10 -0.92
C CYS A 400 6.02 -4.45 -0.54
N ILE A 401 6.82 -3.45 -0.19
CA ILE A 401 8.20 -3.59 0.26
C ILE A 401 8.32 -3.11 1.70
N VAL A 402 8.95 -3.88 2.56
CA VAL A 402 9.32 -3.46 3.91
C VAL A 402 10.71 -2.84 3.86
N ILE A 403 10.80 -1.57 4.25
CA ILE A 403 12.08 -0.88 4.43
C ILE A 403 12.56 -1.06 5.85
N GLU A 404 13.71 -1.71 5.97
CA GLU A 404 14.33 -2.09 7.22
C GLU A 404 15.49 -1.15 7.60
N PRO A 405 15.79 -1.01 8.90
CA PRO A 405 17.00 -0.33 9.34
C PRO A 405 18.26 -0.81 8.62
N ALA A 406 19.16 0.12 8.28
CA ALA A 406 20.38 -0.20 7.52
C ALA A 406 21.25 -1.31 8.15
N PHE A 407 21.23 -1.44 9.48
CA PHE A 407 22.02 -2.44 10.19
C PHE A 407 21.50 -3.87 9.96
N LEU A 408 20.23 -4.05 9.56
CA LEU A 408 19.66 -5.38 9.34
C LEU A 408 20.18 -6.04 8.07
N ARG A 409 20.78 -5.28 7.14
CA ARG A 409 21.33 -5.77 5.86
C ARG A 409 22.26 -6.97 5.98
N TYR A 410 22.94 -7.13 7.12
CA TYR A 410 23.92 -8.19 7.38
C TYR A 410 23.44 -9.19 8.44
N SER A 411 22.14 -9.20 8.73
CA SER A 411 21.50 -10.16 9.64
C SER A 411 21.05 -11.34 8.78
N PHE A 412 21.63 -12.51 9.02
CA PHE A 412 21.30 -13.75 8.33
C PHE A 412 20.27 -14.55 9.11
#